data_AF-A0A0F8VK57-F1
#
_entry.id   AF-A0A0F8VK57-F1
#
_cell.length_a   1.000
_cell.length_b   1.000
_cell.length_c   1.000
_cell.angle_alpha   90.00
_cell.angle_beta   90.00
_cell.angle_gamma   90.00
#
_symmetry.space_group_name_H-M   'P 1'
#
loop_
_entity.id
_entity.type
_entity.pdbx_description
1 polymer ?
#
loop_
_entity_poly.entity_id
_entity_poly.type
_entity_poly.pdbx_seq_one_letter_code
_entity_poly.pdbx_strand_id
1 'polypeptide(L)'
;MSEEFKALVDSSYDKGTPFWIHTSDYIFGMVPTDDDRWVEVSYTFEEPDEPFYKTERDADLSFQFLLEEVEKGVTFYVKDLKVPLLKEFANSLESQSGAEKMNAIISELISNAEKYSANFPIIKSKDQLNILKERV
;
A
#
# COMPACT_ATOMS: atom_id res chain seq x y z
N MET A 1 -0.12 20.19 -1.57
CA MET A 1 0.39 18.84 -1.87
C MET A 1 0.67 18.07 -0.58
N SER A 2 1.59 18.53 0.28
CA SER A 2 1.81 17.91 1.60
C SER A 2 0.56 17.88 2.49
N GLU A 3 -0.17 19.00 2.61
CA GLU A 3 -1.41 19.06 3.40
C GLU A 3 -2.53 18.17 2.85
N GLU A 4 -2.59 18.03 1.52
CA GLU A 4 -3.56 17.15 0.86
C GLU A 4 -3.24 15.68 1.11
N PHE A 5 -1.96 15.30 1.01
CA PHE A 5 -1.48 13.98 1.39
C PHE A 5 -1.79 13.68 2.87
N LYS A 6 -1.50 14.62 3.79
CA LYS A 6 -1.77 14.48 5.22
C LYS A 6 -3.25 14.27 5.51
N ALA A 7 -4.13 15.04 4.86
CA ALA A 7 -5.59 14.88 5.00
C ALA A 7 -6.08 13.51 4.49
N LEU A 8 -5.48 13.00 3.41
CA LEU A 8 -5.79 11.67 2.89
C LEU A 8 -5.31 10.57 3.85
N VAL A 9 -4.09 10.70 4.37
CA VAL A 9 -3.54 9.80 5.40
C VAL A 9 -4.46 9.75 6.62
N ASP A 10 -4.92 10.90 7.13
CA ASP A 10 -5.79 10.98 8.31
C ASP A 10 -7.15 10.29 8.12
N SER A 11 -7.72 10.36 6.92
CA SER A 11 -9.01 9.73 6.58
C SER A 11 -8.88 8.31 6.00
N SER A 12 -7.66 7.80 5.80
CA SER A 12 -7.42 6.55 5.06
C SER A 12 -8.01 5.29 5.68
N TYR A 13 -8.35 5.32 6.97
CA TYR A 13 -9.00 4.23 7.70
C TYR A 13 -10.52 4.35 7.80
N ASP A 14 -11.12 5.42 7.29
CA ASP A 14 -12.54 5.71 7.52
C ASP A 14 -13.47 4.73 6.78
N LYS A 15 -12.99 4.11 5.70
CA LYS A 15 -13.75 3.22 4.81
C LYS A 15 -13.24 1.78 4.76
N GLY A 16 -12.24 1.45 5.58
CA GLY A 16 -11.62 0.13 5.61
C GLY A 16 -10.16 0.19 6.05
N THR A 17 -9.44 -0.90 5.85
CA THR A 17 -8.01 -0.96 6.16
C THR A 17 -7.21 -0.56 4.92
N PRO A 18 -6.51 0.59 4.92
CA PRO A 18 -5.62 0.96 3.84
C PRO A 18 -4.33 0.15 3.92
N PHE A 19 -3.59 0.17 2.83
CA PHE A 19 -2.20 -0.28 2.81
C PHE A 19 -1.29 0.91 2.57
N TRP A 20 -0.21 0.99 3.35
CA TRP A 20 0.79 2.04 3.24
C TRP A 20 2.19 1.43 3.35
N ILE A 21 3.06 1.83 2.43
CA ILE A 21 4.49 1.54 2.44
C ILE A 21 5.26 2.85 2.47
N HIS A 22 6.35 2.90 3.23
CA HIS A 22 7.24 4.05 3.23
C HIS A 22 8.70 3.62 3.00
N THR A 23 9.29 4.03 1.89
CA THR A 23 10.69 3.72 1.52
C THR A 23 11.57 4.94 1.75
N SER A 24 12.89 4.90 1.49
CA SER A 24 13.71 6.12 1.60
C SER A 24 13.28 7.21 0.62
N ASP A 25 12.71 6.83 -0.53
CA ASP A 25 12.55 7.72 -1.68
C ASP A 25 11.09 8.11 -1.94
N TYR A 26 10.12 7.32 -1.44
CA TYR A 26 8.70 7.64 -1.58
C TYR A 26 7.82 7.00 -0.50
N ILE A 27 6.55 7.40 -0.50
CA ILE A 27 5.44 6.74 0.18
C ILE A 27 4.46 6.26 -0.87
N PHE A 28 4.00 5.02 -0.75
CA PHE A 28 2.94 4.46 -1.57
C PHE A 28 1.76 4.04 -0.70
N GLY A 29 0.54 4.21 -1.19
CA GLY A 29 -0.66 3.75 -0.50
C GLY A 29 -1.77 3.28 -1.43
N MET A 30 -2.59 2.38 -0.89
CA MET A 30 -3.86 1.95 -1.45
C MET A 30 -4.94 2.17 -0.39
N VAL A 31 -5.85 3.09 -0.66
CA VAL A 31 -6.88 3.54 0.30
C VAL A 31 -8.26 3.13 -0.17
N PRO A 32 -9.06 2.45 0.66
CA PRO A 32 -10.39 2.00 0.27
C PRO A 32 -11.36 3.19 0.09
N THR A 33 -12.29 3.06 -0.86
CA THR A 33 -13.43 3.97 -1.01
C THR A 33 -14.73 3.30 -0.56
N ASP A 34 -15.90 3.94 -0.77
CA ASP A 34 -17.19 3.38 -0.36
C ASP A 34 -17.68 2.27 -1.31
N ASP A 35 -17.05 2.12 -2.47
CA ASP A 35 -17.40 1.19 -3.54
C ASP A 35 -16.27 0.18 -3.77
N ASP A 36 -16.37 -0.64 -4.82
CA ASP A 36 -15.33 -1.59 -5.26
C ASP A 36 -14.12 -0.88 -5.92
N ARG A 37 -13.72 0.27 -5.38
CA ARG A 37 -12.67 1.13 -5.89
C ARG A 37 -11.68 1.50 -4.79
N TRP A 38 -10.46 1.81 -5.22
CA TRP A 38 -9.35 2.15 -4.35
C TRP A 38 -8.61 3.36 -4.91
N VAL A 39 -8.19 4.24 -4.02
CA VAL A 39 -7.31 5.36 -4.34
C VAL A 39 -5.87 4.90 -4.17
N GLU A 40 -5.15 4.81 -5.27
CA GLU A 40 -3.69 4.73 -5.27
C GLU A 40 -3.12 6.10 -4.95
N VAL A 41 -2.11 6.11 -4.08
CA VAL A 41 -1.46 7.30 -3.57
C VAL A 41 0.03 7.10 -3.70
N SER A 42 0.73 8.08 -4.26
CA SER A 42 2.20 8.11 -4.27
C SER A 42 2.69 9.50 -3.87
N TYR A 43 3.67 9.55 -2.97
CA TYR A 43 4.38 10.76 -2.60
C TYR A 43 5.89 10.53 -2.76
N THR A 44 6.51 11.11 -3.78
CA THR A 44 7.96 11.00 -4.01
C THR A 44 8.73 12.15 -3.32
N PHE A 45 9.94 11.85 -2.84
CA PHE A 45 10.87 12.85 -2.30
C PHE A 45 11.90 13.31 -3.33
N GLU A 46 11.92 12.69 -4.52
CA GLU A 46 12.91 12.98 -5.57
C GLU A 46 12.49 14.13 -6.49
N GLU A 47 11.18 14.34 -6.69
CA GLU A 47 10.62 15.36 -7.58
C GLU A 47 9.82 16.41 -6.79
N PRO A 48 10.47 17.46 -6.26
CA PRO A 48 9.83 18.38 -5.32
C PRO A 48 8.76 19.30 -5.94
N ASP A 49 8.73 19.43 -7.28
CA ASP A 49 7.78 20.28 -7.98
C ASP A 49 6.38 19.62 -8.10
N GLU A 50 6.32 18.30 -8.27
CA GLU A 50 5.08 17.51 -8.36
C GLU A 50 5.20 16.20 -7.55
N PRO A 51 5.46 16.27 -6.23
CA PRO A 51 5.79 15.09 -5.43
C PRO A 51 4.59 14.18 -5.21
N PHE A 52 3.37 14.67 -5.41
CA PHE A 52 2.14 13.99 -5.00
C PHE A 52 1.29 13.55 -6.19
N TYR A 53 1.08 12.25 -6.30
CA TYR A 53 0.19 11.63 -7.28
C TYR A 53 -0.92 10.85 -6.57
N LYS A 54 -2.13 10.92 -7.12
CA LYS A 54 -3.25 10.06 -6.70
C LYS A 54 -4.15 9.73 -7.87
N THR A 55 -4.75 8.56 -7.83
CA THR A 55 -5.67 8.10 -8.86
C THR A 55 -6.58 7.02 -8.31
N GLU A 56 -7.79 6.90 -8.85
CA GLU A 56 -8.80 5.96 -8.35
C GLU A 56 -9.13 4.91 -9.41
N ARG A 57 -9.05 3.64 -9.03
CA ARG A 57 -9.28 2.50 -9.93
C ARG A 57 -10.13 1.42 -9.26
N ASP A 58 -10.76 0.59 -10.08
CA ASP A 58 -11.52 -0.58 -9.60
C ASP A 58 -10.58 -1.58 -8.91
N ALA A 59 -11.12 -2.36 -7.97
CA ALA A 59 -10.35 -3.19 -7.07
C ALA A 59 -9.49 -4.26 -7.78
N ASP A 60 -9.96 -4.83 -8.90
CA ASP A 60 -9.17 -5.78 -9.68
C ASP A 60 -7.87 -5.17 -10.22
N LEU A 61 -7.93 -3.94 -10.70
CA LEU A 61 -6.77 -3.24 -11.23
C LEU A 61 -5.87 -2.77 -10.09
N SER A 62 -6.45 -2.22 -9.02
CA SER A 62 -5.72 -1.82 -7.82
C SER A 62 -4.96 -2.99 -7.18
N PHE A 63 -5.52 -4.20 -7.22
CA PHE A 63 -4.85 -5.42 -6.78
C PHE A 63 -3.59 -5.73 -7.60
N GLN A 64 -3.68 -5.60 -8.93
CA GLN A 64 -2.51 -5.79 -9.80
C GLN A 64 -1.41 -4.76 -9.51
N PHE A 65 -1.77 -3.49 -9.36
CA PHE A 65 -0.80 -2.43 -9.04
C PHE A 65 -0.19 -2.61 -7.65
N LEU A 66 -0.98 -3.02 -6.65
CA LEU A 66 -0.46 -3.34 -5.32
C LEU A 66 0.55 -4.49 -5.37
N LEU A 67 0.24 -5.57 -6.08
CA LEU A 67 1.18 -6.67 -6.26
C LEU A 67 2.43 -6.23 -7.00
N GLU A 68 2.31 -5.46 -8.08
CA GLU A 68 3.46 -4.93 -8.81
C GLU A 68 4.36 -4.08 -7.90
N GLU A 69 3.78 -3.19 -7.10
CA GLU A 69 4.51 -2.36 -6.16
C GLU A 69 5.26 -3.21 -5.14
N VAL A 70 4.59 -4.17 -4.50
CA VAL A 70 5.24 -5.01 -3.47
C VAL A 70 6.27 -5.97 -4.09
N GLU A 71 5.97 -6.56 -5.25
CA GLU A 71 6.84 -7.56 -5.89
C GLU A 71 8.03 -6.95 -6.62
N LYS A 72 7.96 -5.68 -7.02
CA LYS A 72 9.01 -5.01 -7.80
C LYS A 72 9.51 -3.74 -7.12
N GLY A 73 8.63 -2.78 -6.85
CA GLY A 73 8.99 -1.47 -6.25
C GLY A 73 9.70 -1.64 -4.90
N VAL A 74 9.08 -2.37 -3.99
CA VAL A 74 9.62 -2.59 -2.64
C VAL A 74 10.93 -3.39 -2.64
N THR A 75 11.16 -4.25 -3.64
CA THR A 75 12.37 -5.10 -3.69
C THR A 75 13.67 -4.32 -3.81
N PHE A 76 13.61 -3.08 -4.30
CA PHE A 76 14.77 -2.16 -4.29
C PHE A 76 15.20 -1.79 -2.86
N TYR A 77 14.27 -1.79 -1.91
CA TYR A 77 14.49 -1.37 -0.52
C TYR A 77 14.56 -2.54 0.45
N VAL A 78 13.85 -3.64 0.15
CA VAL A 78 13.72 -4.80 1.04
C VAL A 78 14.35 -6.02 0.40
N LYS A 79 15.64 -6.21 0.65
CA LYS A 79 16.45 -7.26 0.01
C LYS A 79 16.06 -8.69 0.38
N ASP A 80 15.45 -8.88 1.56
CA ASP A 80 15.03 -10.18 2.07
C ASP A 80 13.55 -10.49 1.77
N LEU A 81 12.90 -9.67 0.93
CA LEU A 81 11.49 -9.88 0.58
C LEU A 81 11.28 -11.22 -0.13
N LYS A 82 10.45 -12.08 0.46
CA LYS A 82 10.12 -13.40 -0.07
C LYS A 82 9.01 -13.32 -1.12
N VAL A 83 9.35 -12.72 -2.27
CA VAL A 83 8.45 -12.59 -3.43
C VAL A 83 7.77 -13.90 -3.84
N PRO A 84 8.43 -15.08 -3.86
CA PRO A 84 7.74 -16.34 -4.18
C PRO A 84 6.55 -16.64 -3.26
N LEU A 85 6.67 -16.41 -1.96
CA LEU A 85 5.57 -16.65 -1.01
C LEU A 85 4.42 -15.65 -1.20
N LEU A 86 4.73 -14.42 -1.61
CA LEU A 86 3.71 -13.42 -1.91
C LEU A 86 2.88 -13.85 -3.11
N LYS A 87 3.54 -14.32 -4.18
CA LYS A 87 2.89 -14.86 -5.38
C LYS A 87 2.03 -16.07 -5.09
N GLU A 88 2.52 -17.00 -4.29
CA GLU A 88 1.74 -18.17 -3.86
C GLU A 88 0.45 -17.76 -3.14
N PHE A 89 0.53 -16.77 -2.25
CA PHE A 89 -0.65 -16.25 -1.56
C PHE A 89 -1.60 -15.53 -2.53
N ALA A 90 -1.08 -14.64 -3.39
CA ALA A 90 -1.88 -13.93 -4.38
C ALA A 90 -2.63 -14.89 -5.32
N ASN A 91 -1.97 -15.96 -5.78
CA ASN A 91 -2.59 -17.00 -6.61
C ASN A 91 -3.72 -17.74 -5.88
N SER A 92 -3.63 -17.91 -4.55
CA SER A 92 -4.71 -18.53 -3.76
C SER A 92 -5.99 -17.70 -3.75
N LEU A 93 -5.91 -16.41 -4.10
CA LEU A 93 -7.04 -15.49 -4.14
C LEU A 93 -7.69 -15.40 -5.53
N GLU A 94 -7.19 -16.08 -6.56
CA GLU A 94 -7.63 -15.90 -7.97
C GLU A 94 -9.15 -15.97 -8.17
N SER A 95 -9.82 -16.87 -7.44
CA SER A 95 -11.27 -17.10 -7.51
C SER A 95 -12.14 -16.05 -6.79
N GLN A 96 -11.52 -15.13 -6.04
CA GLN A 96 -12.21 -14.08 -5.29
C GLN A 96 -12.46 -12.83 -6.13
N SER A 97 -13.42 -12.01 -5.72
CA SER A 97 -13.66 -10.68 -6.30
C SER A 97 -12.51 -9.70 -6.01
N GLY A 98 -12.45 -8.58 -6.73
CA GLY A 98 -11.43 -7.56 -6.55
C GLY A 98 -11.36 -7.01 -5.11
N ALA A 99 -12.49 -6.59 -4.53
CA ALA A 99 -12.54 -6.16 -3.13
C ALA A 99 -12.07 -7.25 -2.15
N GLU A 100 -12.48 -8.50 -2.34
CA GLU A 100 -12.04 -9.61 -1.49
C GLU A 100 -10.53 -9.83 -1.59
N LYS A 101 -9.97 -9.81 -2.80
CA LYS A 101 -8.52 -9.88 -3.05
C LYS A 101 -7.76 -8.78 -2.33
N MET A 102 -8.20 -7.53 -2.50
CA MET A 102 -7.59 -6.36 -1.86
C MET A 102 -7.60 -6.48 -0.33
N ASN A 103 -8.75 -6.78 0.26
CA ASN A 103 -8.86 -6.94 1.71
C ASN A 103 -8.00 -8.09 2.23
N ALA A 104 -7.99 -9.24 1.52
CA ALA A 104 -7.24 -10.41 1.91
C ALA A 104 -5.72 -10.17 1.85
N ILE A 105 -5.20 -9.57 0.77
CA ILE A 105 -3.76 -9.30 0.63
C ILE A 105 -3.28 -8.27 1.65
N ILE A 106 -4.05 -7.20 1.87
CA ILE A 106 -3.69 -6.16 2.84
C ILE A 106 -3.67 -6.75 4.26
N SER A 107 -4.70 -7.54 4.60
CA SER A 107 -4.77 -8.22 5.90
C SER A 107 -3.60 -9.18 6.10
N GLU A 108 -3.22 -9.97 5.09
CA GLU A 108 -2.08 -10.89 5.15
C GLU A 108 -0.76 -10.14 5.34
N LEU A 109 -0.52 -9.08 4.55
CA LEU A 109 0.72 -8.32 4.63
C LEU A 109 0.88 -7.60 5.97
N ILE A 110 -0.20 -7.05 6.53
CA ILE A 110 -0.18 -6.38 7.84
C ILE A 110 0.02 -7.39 8.97
N SER A 111 -0.77 -8.48 8.97
CA SER A 111 -0.80 -9.44 10.09
C SER A 111 0.40 -10.36 10.10
N ASN A 112 0.94 -10.69 8.92
CA ASN A 112 2.00 -11.66 8.73
C ASN A 112 3.25 -11.05 8.07
N ALA A 113 3.49 -9.74 8.22
CA ALA A 113 4.63 -9.04 7.59
C ALA A 113 5.97 -9.78 7.73
N GLU A 114 6.26 -10.32 8.92
CA GLU A 114 7.51 -11.03 9.24
C GLU A 114 7.69 -12.34 8.47
N LYS A 115 6.60 -12.93 7.96
CA LYS A 115 6.65 -14.07 7.03
C LYS A 115 7.37 -13.68 5.74
N TYR A 116 7.17 -12.44 5.27
CA TYR A 116 7.63 -11.93 3.99
C TYR A 116 8.98 -11.24 4.07
N SER A 117 9.26 -10.48 5.13
CA SER A 117 10.56 -9.85 5.39
C SER A 117 10.66 -9.45 6.86
N ALA A 118 11.87 -9.45 7.41
CA ALA A 118 12.12 -8.96 8.77
C ALA A 118 11.95 -7.43 8.89
N ASN A 119 12.09 -6.68 7.79
CA ASN A 119 12.11 -5.22 7.76
C ASN A 119 11.12 -4.65 6.73
N PHE A 120 9.94 -5.26 6.60
CA PHE A 120 8.93 -4.80 5.64
C PHE A 120 8.38 -3.42 6.08
N PRO A 121 8.58 -2.32 5.31
CA PRO A 121 8.38 -0.96 5.81
C PRO A 121 6.94 -0.49 5.56
N ILE A 122 6.00 -1.16 6.23
CA ILE A 122 4.57 -0.92 6.11
C ILE A 122 3.99 -0.33 7.39
N ILE A 123 2.92 0.46 7.25
CA ILE A 123 2.09 0.88 8.39
C ILE A 123 1.14 -0.26 8.72
N LYS A 124 1.16 -0.73 9.97
CA LYS A 124 0.36 -1.86 10.43
C LYS A 124 -0.94 -1.44 11.11
N SER A 125 -1.04 -0.19 11.57
CA SER A 125 -2.20 0.30 12.33
C SER A 125 -2.38 1.82 12.26
N LYS A 126 -3.58 2.28 12.61
CA LYS A 126 -3.99 3.70 12.53
C LYS A 126 -3.11 4.64 13.38
N ASP A 127 -2.63 4.18 14.52
CA ASP A 127 -1.75 4.95 15.42
C ASP A 127 -0.36 5.24 14.82
N GLN A 128 0.06 4.47 13.82
CA GLN A 128 1.34 4.63 13.13
C GLN A 128 1.30 5.64 11.97
N LEU A 129 0.12 6.17 11.61
CA LEU A 129 -0.04 7.07 10.46
C LEU A 129 0.76 8.37 10.57
N ASN A 130 1.09 8.81 11.79
CA ASN A 130 1.96 9.98 11.98
C ASN A 130 3.33 9.80 11.33
N ILE A 131 3.84 8.57 11.22
CA ILE A 131 5.11 8.27 10.54
C ILE A 131 5.09 8.78 9.10
N LEU A 132 3.97 8.62 8.39
CA LEU A 132 3.86 9.08 6.99
C LEU A 132 3.85 10.61 6.92
N LYS A 133 3.14 11.26 7.84
CA LYS A 133 2.96 12.72 7.86
C LYS A 133 4.23 13.46 8.26
N GLU A 134 5.07 12.87 9.10
CA GLU A 134 6.35 13.46 9.52
C GLU A 134 7.40 13.46 8.41
N ARG A 135 7.20 12.65 7.36
CA ARG A 135 8.11 12.55 6.22
C ARG A 135 7.80 13.53 5.09
N VAL A 136 6.72 14.30 5.21
CA VAL A 136 6.12 15.13 4.15
C VAL A 136 5.94 16.59 4.59
#